data_AF-A0A537U0G7-F1
#
_entry.id   AF-A0A537U0G7-F1
#
_cell.length_a   1.000
_cell.length_b   1.000
_cell.length_c   1.000
_cell.angle_alpha   90.00
_cell.angle_beta   90.00
_cell.angle_gamma   90.00
#
_symmetry.space_group_name_H-M   'P 1'
#
loop_
_entity.id
_entity.type
_entity.pdbx_description
1 polymer ?
#
loop_
_entity_poly.entity_id
_entity_poly.type
_entity_poly.pdbx_seq_one_letter_code
_entity_poly.pdbx_strand_id
1 'polypeptide(L)'
;DEGALRAVAELAAAFAPSKERHLETTAQGRAFLEATRAAWPTPALDCLLAIGDGGVALPVAVGVASAGHRIALAPALRAYLQAFAANLVSAGVRLIPLGQTDGQRVLAALEHVVAASAERASGTALDEVGGAAFRADIAGMRHESQHTRLFRS
;
A
#
# COMPACT_ATOMS: atom_id res chain seq x y z
N ASP A 1 19.04 -5.23 -8.39
CA ASP A 1 20.06 -4.97 -7.37
C ASP A 1 19.45 -5.32 -6.02
N GLU A 2 19.98 -6.34 -5.35
CA GLU A 2 19.47 -6.82 -4.06
C GLU A 2 19.71 -5.82 -2.92
N GLY A 3 20.86 -5.12 -2.93
CA GLY A 3 21.19 -4.14 -1.90
C GLY A 3 20.27 -2.94 -1.96
N ALA A 4 20.03 -2.42 -3.16
CA ALA A 4 19.06 -1.34 -3.38
C ALA A 4 17.63 -1.76 -2.99
N LEU A 5 17.21 -2.99 -3.32
CA LEU A 5 15.87 -3.47 -2.97
C LEU A 5 15.69 -3.65 -1.46
N ARG A 6 16.72 -4.13 -0.74
CA ARG A 6 16.69 -4.23 0.72
C ARG A 6 16.56 -2.84 1.35
N ALA A 7 17.32 -1.86 0.89
CA ALA A 7 17.22 -0.48 1.39
C ALA A 7 15.83 0.11 1.18
N VAL A 8 15.19 -0.14 0.03
CA VAL A 8 13.81 0.30 -0.24
C VAL A 8 12.80 -0.41 0.68
N ALA A 9 12.97 -1.72 0.92
CA ALA A 9 12.11 -2.47 1.82
C ALA A 9 12.19 -1.97 3.26
N GLU A 10 13.40 -1.71 3.76
CA GLU A 10 13.66 -1.14 5.08
C GLU A 10 13.06 0.26 5.21
N LEU A 11 13.30 1.13 4.22
CA LEU A 11 12.75 2.49 4.18
C LEU A 11 11.22 2.48 4.21
N ALA A 12 10.58 1.63 3.40
CA ALA A 12 9.13 1.52 3.35
C ALA A 12 8.53 1.03 4.68
N ALA A 13 9.20 0.10 5.35
CA ALA A 13 8.78 -0.38 6.67
C ALA A 13 8.94 0.69 7.76
N ALA A 14 9.97 1.54 7.65
CA ALA A 14 10.25 2.65 8.57
C ALA A 14 9.23 3.80 8.45
N PHE A 15 8.56 3.96 7.32
CA PHE A 15 7.50 4.97 7.16
C PHE A 15 6.21 4.67 7.92
N ALA A 16 6.07 3.48 8.53
CA ALA A 16 4.92 3.17 9.36
C ALA A 16 5.03 3.89 10.73
N PRO A 17 4.17 4.87 11.02
CA PRO A 17 4.31 5.72 12.22
C PRO A 17 3.91 5.01 13.52
N SER A 18 3.34 3.81 13.44
CA SER A 18 2.82 3.08 14.60
C SER A 18 2.97 1.57 14.43
N LYS A 19 2.88 0.82 15.54
CA LYS A 19 3.05 -0.64 15.53
C LYS A 19 1.96 -1.33 14.69
N GLU A 20 0.71 -0.90 14.83
CA GLU A 20 -0.41 -1.46 14.06
C GLU A 20 -0.30 -1.13 12.58
N ARG A 21 0.15 0.09 12.22
CA ARG A 21 0.38 0.44 10.80
C ARG A 21 1.53 -0.38 10.20
N HIS A 22 2.59 -0.63 10.97
CA HIS A 22 3.70 -1.47 10.55
C HIS A 22 3.24 -2.93 10.35
N LEU A 23 2.48 -3.47 11.30
CA LEU A 23 1.91 -4.82 11.20
C LEU A 23 0.93 -4.93 10.02
N GLU A 24 0.08 -3.92 9.79
CA GLU A 24 -0.86 -3.92 8.67
C GLU A 24 -0.14 -3.97 7.33
N THR A 25 0.79 -3.04 7.07
CA THR A 25 1.45 -2.95 5.77
C THR A 25 2.31 -4.18 5.48
N THR A 26 2.97 -4.73 6.48
CA THR A 26 3.80 -5.94 6.34
C THR A 26 2.95 -7.21 6.21
N ALA A 27 1.83 -7.33 6.94
CA ALA A 27 0.91 -8.45 6.78
C ALA A 27 0.21 -8.46 5.41
N GLN A 28 -0.24 -7.29 4.95
CA GLN A 28 -0.80 -7.13 3.61
C GLN A 28 0.23 -7.47 2.53
N GLY A 29 1.46 -6.96 2.65
CA GLY A 29 2.51 -7.23 1.69
C GLY A 29 2.92 -8.70 1.65
N ARG A 30 2.99 -9.37 2.80
CA ARG A 30 3.19 -10.82 2.88
C ARG A 30 2.06 -11.59 2.20
N ALA A 31 0.80 -11.29 2.53
CA ALA A 31 -0.34 -11.97 1.94
C ALA A 31 -0.41 -11.77 0.41
N PHE A 32 -0.11 -10.55 -0.06
CA PHE A 32 -0.01 -10.25 -1.48
C PHE A 32 1.10 -11.07 -2.14
N LEU A 33 2.30 -11.09 -1.56
CA LEU A 33 3.45 -11.83 -2.08
C LEU A 33 3.16 -13.33 -2.18
N GLU A 34 2.60 -13.93 -1.12
CA GLU A 34 2.22 -15.34 -1.10
C GLU A 34 1.18 -15.67 -2.18
N ALA A 35 0.11 -14.86 -2.29
CA ALA A 35 -0.96 -15.07 -3.26
C ALA A 35 -0.47 -14.87 -4.71
N THR A 36 0.26 -13.79 -4.98
CA THR A 36 0.77 -13.49 -6.32
C THR A 36 1.80 -14.52 -6.75
N ARG A 37 2.70 -14.95 -5.86
CA ARG A 37 3.69 -15.99 -6.18
C ARG A 37 3.05 -17.34 -6.49
N ALA A 38 1.99 -17.71 -5.77
CA ALA A 38 1.28 -18.96 -6.02
C ALA A 38 0.55 -18.96 -7.38
N ALA A 39 -0.02 -17.82 -7.79
CA ALA A 39 -0.81 -17.72 -9.02
C ALA A 39 0.03 -17.31 -10.26
N TRP A 40 1.02 -16.44 -10.07
CA TRP A 40 1.87 -15.85 -11.11
C TRP A 40 3.33 -15.78 -10.64
N PRO A 41 4.04 -16.91 -10.60
CA PRO A 41 5.43 -16.94 -10.14
C PRO A 41 6.34 -16.12 -11.07
N THR A 42 7.31 -15.41 -10.49
CA THR A 42 8.39 -14.73 -11.21
C THR A 42 9.64 -14.67 -10.32
N PRO A 43 10.88 -14.76 -10.87
CA PRO A 43 12.12 -14.74 -10.09
C PRO A 43 12.26 -13.50 -9.19
N ALA A 44 11.64 -12.38 -9.57
CA ALA A 44 11.65 -11.16 -8.77
C ALA A 44 10.98 -11.35 -7.39
N LEU A 45 9.92 -12.17 -7.31
CA LEU A 45 9.23 -12.47 -6.04
C LEU A 45 10.07 -13.38 -5.15
N ASP A 46 10.81 -14.34 -5.73
CA ASP A 46 11.73 -15.20 -4.99
C ASP A 46 12.90 -14.40 -4.42
N CYS A 47 13.44 -13.45 -5.20
CA CYS A 47 14.47 -12.52 -4.75
C CYS A 47 13.99 -11.68 -3.55
N LEU A 48 12.76 -11.15 -3.63
CA LEU A 48 12.19 -10.37 -2.53
C LEU A 48 11.99 -11.19 -1.24
N LEU A 49 11.62 -12.47 -1.36
CA LEU A 49 11.53 -13.38 -0.21
C LEU A 49 12.90 -13.61 0.43
N ALA A 50 13.95 -13.76 -0.38
CA ALA A 50 15.31 -14.04 0.09
C ALA A 50 15.94 -12.86 0.87
N ILE A 51 15.45 -11.64 0.69
CA ILE A 51 15.97 -10.44 1.36
C ILE A 51 15.05 -9.92 2.48
N GLY A 52 13.85 -10.48 2.62
CA GLY A 52 12.76 -9.94 3.46
C GLY A 52 12.70 -10.55 4.86
N ASP A 53 13.71 -10.33 5.70
CA ASP A 53 13.77 -10.91 7.05
C ASP A 53 12.86 -10.19 8.09
N GLY A 54 12.23 -9.06 7.74
CA GLY A 54 11.44 -8.20 8.64
C GLY A 54 9.99 -7.95 8.22
N GLY A 55 9.49 -8.64 7.20
CA GLY A 55 8.19 -8.37 6.59
C GLY A 55 8.27 -7.29 5.50
N VAL A 56 7.63 -7.56 4.36
CA VAL A 56 7.66 -6.67 3.20
C VAL A 56 6.44 -5.78 3.22
N ALA A 57 6.63 -4.46 3.23
CA ALA A 57 5.53 -3.50 3.11
C ALA A 57 4.80 -3.69 1.76
N LEU A 58 3.47 -3.61 1.77
CA LEU A 58 2.63 -3.84 0.59
C LEU A 58 3.08 -3.08 -0.69
N PRO A 59 3.43 -1.77 -0.64
CA PRO A 59 3.89 -1.07 -1.84
C PRO A 59 5.11 -1.71 -2.50
N VAL A 60 6.04 -2.25 -1.71
CA VAL A 60 7.26 -2.89 -2.20
C VAL A 60 6.92 -4.22 -2.86
N ALA A 61 6.06 -5.03 -2.23
CA ALA A 61 5.60 -6.30 -2.80
C ALA A 61 4.90 -6.09 -4.17
N VAL A 62 4.02 -5.09 -4.27
CA VAL A 62 3.34 -4.73 -5.52
C VAL A 62 4.32 -4.21 -6.57
N GLY A 63 5.28 -3.37 -6.17
CA GLY A 63 6.30 -2.83 -7.07
C GLY A 63 7.18 -3.92 -7.68
N VAL A 64 7.66 -4.86 -6.86
CA VAL A 64 8.47 -6.00 -7.32
C VAL A 64 7.67 -6.93 -8.22
N ALA A 65 6.43 -7.24 -7.86
CA ALA A 65 5.55 -8.04 -8.72
C ALA A 65 5.36 -7.37 -10.09
N SER A 66 5.06 -6.08 -10.09
CA SER A 66 4.86 -5.30 -11.31
C SER A 66 6.11 -5.32 -12.21
N ALA A 67 7.28 -5.08 -11.62
CA ALA A 67 8.55 -5.13 -12.34
C ALA A 67 8.86 -6.55 -12.87
N GLY A 68 8.66 -7.58 -12.05
CA GLY A 68 8.86 -8.99 -12.42
C GLY A 68 7.95 -9.47 -13.56
N HIS A 69 6.80 -8.84 -13.74
CA HIS A 69 5.87 -9.09 -14.86
C HIS A 69 5.99 -8.07 -16.00
N ARG A 70 6.97 -7.15 -15.94
CA ARG A 70 7.21 -6.10 -16.95
C ARG A 70 6.01 -5.16 -17.14
N ILE A 71 5.24 -4.92 -16.09
CA ILE A 71 4.19 -3.91 -16.08
C ILE A 71 4.86 -2.53 -16.00
N ALA A 72 4.50 -1.62 -16.90
CA ALA A 72 5.05 -0.27 -16.91
C ALA A 72 4.70 0.49 -15.62
N LEU A 73 5.59 1.39 -15.19
CA LEU A 73 5.46 2.13 -13.93
C LEU A 73 4.14 2.93 -13.85
N ALA A 74 3.81 3.67 -14.91
CA ALA A 74 2.61 4.52 -14.92
C ALA A 74 1.29 3.75 -14.69
N PRO A 75 0.98 2.67 -15.43
CA PRO A 75 -0.23 1.89 -15.14
C PRO A 75 -0.16 1.15 -13.80
N ALA A 76 1.02 0.71 -13.34
CA ALA A 76 1.17 0.08 -12.03
C ALA A 76 0.83 1.04 -10.88
N LEU A 77 1.36 2.27 -10.92
CA LEU A 77 1.06 3.32 -9.93
C LEU A 77 -0.43 3.67 -9.90
N ARG A 78 -1.04 3.88 -11.06
CA ARG A 78 -2.48 4.21 -11.15
C ARG A 78 -3.35 3.07 -10.62
N ALA A 79 -3.05 1.83 -10.99
CA ALA A 79 -3.79 0.67 -10.49
C ALA A 79 -3.65 0.50 -8.97
N TYR A 80 -2.44 0.65 -8.43
CA TYR A 80 -2.20 0.57 -6.98
C TYR A 80 -2.96 1.66 -6.21
N LEU A 81 -2.86 2.92 -6.66
CA LEU A 81 -3.53 4.05 -6.01
C LEU A 81 -5.05 3.98 -6.14
N GLN A 82 -5.57 3.50 -7.27
CA GLN A 82 -7.01 3.24 -7.45
C GLN A 82 -7.50 2.16 -6.48
N ALA A 83 -6.75 1.06 -6.34
CA ALA A 83 -7.09 -0.01 -5.40
C ALA A 83 -7.04 0.47 -3.94
N PHE A 84 -6.06 1.31 -3.60
CA PHE A 84 -5.95 1.95 -2.29
C PHE A 84 -7.18 2.84 -2.00
N ALA A 85 -7.55 3.72 -2.94
CA ALA A 85 -8.73 4.58 -2.80
C ALA A 85 -10.02 3.76 -2.67
N ALA A 86 -10.19 2.73 -3.50
CA ALA A 86 -11.34 1.83 -3.45
C ALA A 86 -11.46 1.11 -2.09
N ASN A 87 -10.33 0.71 -1.49
CA ASN A 87 -10.32 0.10 -0.16
C ASN A 87 -10.80 1.08 0.93
N LEU A 88 -10.32 2.33 0.91
CA LEU A 88 -10.77 3.37 1.84
C LEU A 88 -12.26 3.68 1.68
N VAL A 89 -12.74 3.79 0.44
CA VAL A 89 -14.17 3.99 0.14
C VAL A 89 -15.00 2.81 0.64
N SER A 90 -14.53 1.57 0.44
CA SER A 90 -15.20 0.36 0.95
C SER A 90 -15.31 0.35 2.48
N ALA A 91 -14.30 0.83 3.20
CA ALA A 91 -14.39 1.04 4.64
C ALA A 91 -15.42 2.13 4.98
N GLY A 92 -15.41 3.27 4.28
CA GLY A 92 -16.37 4.37 4.47
C GLY A 92 -17.82 3.96 4.25
N VAL A 93 -18.10 3.15 3.22
CA VAL A 93 -19.44 2.59 2.96
C VAL A 93 -19.97 1.80 4.15
N ARG A 94 -19.10 1.03 4.82
CA ARG A 94 -19.47 0.21 5.99
C ARG A 94 -19.59 1.01 7.29
N LEU A 95 -18.82 2.10 7.43
CA LEU A 95 -18.75 2.88 8.68
C LEU A 95 -19.69 4.09 8.73
N ILE A 96 -20.03 4.70 7.59
CA ILE A 96 -20.83 5.95 7.48
C ILE A 96 -22.29 5.68 7.02
N PRO A 97 -22.71 4.40 6.98
CA PRO A 97 -23.83 3.87 6.17
C PRO A 97 -24.07 4.48 4.78
N LEU A 98 -23.06 4.61 3.92
CA LEU A 98 -23.28 5.05 2.53
C LEU A 98 -23.85 3.91 1.66
N GLY A 99 -24.64 4.27 0.63
CA GLY A 99 -25.06 3.30 -0.37
C GLY A 99 -23.91 2.89 -1.32
N GLN A 100 -24.03 1.73 -1.97
CA GLN A 100 -23.04 1.27 -2.96
C GLN A 100 -22.83 2.27 -4.09
N THR A 101 -23.92 2.86 -4.60
CA THR A 101 -23.87 3.91 -5.63
C THR A 101 -23.11 5.14 -5.14
N ASP A 102 -23.26 5.53 -3.88
CA ASP A 102 -22.54 6.66 -3.32
C ASP A 102 -21.06 6.35 -3.14
N GLY A 103 -20.71 5.12 -2.77
CA GLY A 103 -19.33 4.64 -2.81
C GLY A 103 -18.70 4.80 -4.21
N GLN A 104 -19.41 4.38 -5.26
CA GLN A 104 -18.93 4.56 -6.64
C GLN A 104 -18.81 6.03 -7.04
N ARG A 105 -19.75 6.89 -6.63
CA ARG A 105 -19.65 8.35 -6.86
C ARG A 105 -18.43 8.96 -6.19
N VAL A 106 -18.11 8.53 -4.97
CA VAL A 106 -16.90 8.97 -4.26
C VAL A 106 -15.64 8.50 -5.00
N LEU A 107 -15.59 7.23 -5.43
CA LEU A 107 -14.44 6.71 -6.17
C LEU A 107 -14.24 7.45 -7.49
N ALA A 108 -15.31 7.71 -8.24
CA ALA A 108 -15.28 8.52 -9.46
C ALA A 108 -14.79 9.95 -9.18
N ALA A 109 -15.24 10.57 -8.09
CA ALA A 109 -14.76 11.88 -7.68
C ALA A 109 -13.28 11.90 -7.30
N LEU A 110 -12.71 10.77 -6.85
CA LEU A 110 -11.29 10.65 -6.49
C LEU A 110 -10.36 10.36 -7.68
N GLU A 111 -10.88 10.07 -8.88
CA GLU A 111 -10.06 9.69 -10.05
C GLU A 111 -8.97 10.73 -10.37
N HIS A 112 -9.32 12.02 -10.33
CA HIS A 112 -8.35 13.08 -10.58
C HIS A 112 -7.25 13.16 -9.51
N VAL A 113 -7.58 12.87 -8.25
CA VAL A 113 -6.61 12.82 -7.14
C VAL A 113 -5.68 11.63 -7.30
N VAL A 114 -6.22 10.47 -7.69
CA VAL A 114 -5.44 9.26 -7.99
C VAL A 114 -4.48 9.52 -9.14
N ALA A 115 -4.95 10.12 -10.24
CA ALA A 115 -4.13 10.48 -11.38
C ALA A 115 -3.01 11.46 -11.01
N ALA A 116 -3.34 12.56 -10.33
CA ALA A 116 -2.35 13.55 -9.90
C ALA A 116 -1.33 12.97 -8.90
N SER A 117 -1.76 12.07 -8.02
CA SER A 117 -0.86 11.40 -7.08
C SER A 117 0.07 10.42 -7.79
N ALA A 118 -0.41 9.71 -8.81
CA ALA A 118 0.42 8.81 -9.62
C ALA A 118 1.49 9.59 -10.42
N GLU A 119 1.11 10.72 -11.03
CA GLU A 119 2.04 11.60 -11.74
C GLU A 119 3.09 12.21 -10.82
N ARG A 120 2.70 12.61 -9.60
CA ARG A 120 3.67 13.08 -8.60
C ARG A 120 4.62 11.97 -8.18
N ALA A 121 4.08 10.80 -7.84
CA ALA A 121 4.86 9.67 -7.37
C ALA A 121 5.86 9.14 -8.42
N SER A 122 5.52 9.21 -9.71
CA SER A 122 6.43 8.77 -10.78
C SER A 122 7.66 9.68 -10.94
N GLY A 123 7.56 10.95 -10.52
CA GLY A 123 8.65 11.92 -10.60
C GLY A 123 9.40 12.15 -9.28
N THR A 124 8.93 11.61 -8.16
CA THR A 124 9.56 11.79 -6.83
C THR A 124 10.74 10.82 -6.66
N ALA A 125 11.92 11.36 -6.36
CA ALA A 125 13.08 10.56 -6.03
C ALA A 125 12.92 9.89 -4.65
N LEU A 126 13.53 8.72 -4.44
CA LEU A 126 13.36 7.94 -3.20
C LEU A 126 13.80 8.67 -1.93
N ASP A 127 14.83 9.51 -2.03
CA ASP A 127 15.35 10.36 -0.94
C ASP A 127 14.47 11.59 -0.65
N GLU A 128 13.55 11.92 -1.56
CA GLU A 128 12.51 12.94 -1.38
C GLU A 128 11.18 12.34 -0.91
N VAL A 129 11.06 11.02 -0.85
CA VAL A 129 9.85 10.36 -0.35
C VAL A 129 9.70 10.69 1.13
N GLY A 130 8.55 11.25 1.46
CA GLY A 130 8.16 11.57 2.81
C GLY A 130 6.70 11.97 2.86
N GLY A 131 6.15 12.02 4.07
CA GLY A 131 4.77 12.41 4.28
C GLY A 131 4.56 12.91 5.70
N ALA A 132 3.52 13.73 5.87
CA ALA A 132 3.08 14.20 7.17
C ALA A 132 1.55 14.13 7.21
N ALA A 133 1.01 12.93 7.48
CA ALA A 133 -0.42 12.67 7.54
C ALA A 133 -0.92 12.74 8.98
N PHE A 134 -0.53 13.78 9.73
CA PHE A 134 -0.68 13.85 11.19
C PHE A 134 -2.05 13.41 11.71
N ARG A 135 -3.14 13.81 11.06
CA ARG A 135 -4.49 13.42 11.47
C ARG A 135 -4.73 11.91 11.32
N ALA A 136 -4.29 11.33 10.21
CA ALA A 136 -4.39 9.89 9.96
C ALA A 136 -3.44 9.11 10.88
N ASP A 137 -2.21 9.61 11.08
CA ASP A 137 -1.21 8.98 11.96
C ASP A 137 -1.71 8.91 13.41
N ILE A 138 -2.19 10.04 13.94
CA ILE A 138 -2.77 10.10 15.29
C ILE A 138 -4.03 9.24 15.39
N ALA A 139 -4.88 9.22 14.36
CA ALA A 139 -6.07 8.37 14.36
C ALA A 139 -5.69 6.88 14.39
N GLY A 140 -4.67 6.47 13.63
CA GLY A 140 -4.11 5.11 13.67
C GLY A 140 -3.58 4.76 15.06
N MET A 141 -2.76 5.63 15.67
CA MET A 141 -2.26 5.43 17.03
C MET A 141 -3.38 5.30 18.07
N ARG A 142 -4.48 6.05 17.91
CA ARG A 142 -5.66 5.93 18.77
C ARG A 142 -6.40 4.61 18.55
N HIS A 143 -6.52 4.18 17.29
CA HIS A 143 -7.17 2.92 16.93
C HIS A 143 -6.52 1.72 17.63
N GLU A 144 -5.19 1.74 17.81
CA GLU A 144 -4.46 0.70 18.55
C GLU A 144 -5.01 0.46 19.97
N SER A 145 -5.49 1.52 20.61
CA SER A 145 -6.00 1.51 21.99
C SER A 145 -7.53 1.43 22.08
N GLN A 146 -8.23 1.36 20.94
CA GLN A 146 -9.69 1.39 20.90
C GLN A 146 -10.29 0.06 21.40
N HIS A 147 -11.20 0.14 22.37
CA HIS A 147 -11.80 -1.05 23.00
C HIS A 147 -12.67 -1.87 22.04
N THR A 148 -13.56 -1.19 21.30
CA THR A 148 -14.46 -1.82 20.32
C THR A 148 -13.97 -1.51 18.91
N ARG A 149 -13.57 -2.55 18.16
CA ARG A 149 -13.00 -2.42 16.81
C ARG A 149 -13.73 -3.30 15.81
N LEU A 150 -14.09 -2.72 14.67
CA LEU A 150 -14.67 -3.44 13.52
C LEU A 150 -13.57 -3.88 12.53
N PHE A 151 -12.46 -3.14 12.47
CA PHE A 151 -11.32 -3.40 11.59
C PHE A 151 -10.08 -3.74 12.41
N ARG A 152 -9.12 -4.39 11.75
CA ARG A 152 -7.84 -4.80 12.37
C ARG A 152 -6.79 -3.68 12.41
N SER A 153 -7.02 -2.57 11.70
CA SER A 153 -6.15 -1.38 11.56
C SER A 153 -6.86 -0.30 10.74
#